data_AF-E1QJG2-F1
#
_entry.id   AF-E1QJG2-F1
#
_cell.length_a   1.000
_cell.length_b   1.000
_cell.length_c   1.000
_cell.angle_alpha   90.00
_cell.angle_beta   90.00
_cell.angle_gamma   90.00
#
_symmetry.space_group_name_H-M   'P 1'
#
loop_
_entity.id
_entity.type
_entity.pdbx_description
1 polymer ?
#
loop_
_entity_poly.entity_id
_entity_poly.type
_entity_poly.pdbx_seq_one_letter_code
_entity_poly.pdbx_strand_id
1 'polypeptide(L)'
;MLIFLLGSQDFAAPLSELGHEVVRCAPDPAADIPVQGPDPDWLSVANRAAQMGLRPDAVLVCDDVGFRNLPVGLGQSEAVTACYLVDAPLNEFWQQPYARLFDVALFDQPAQAARAVSEGVNAHWLPLGVEPKRYESNMLAREEKAACFVGVVDPRVRPKRSAVLDRVRRRVELRVQGGRQGKWFATADAAYMYKTHRVVINENLFPGLTTRPLEVMAAGGFLLSEAAPGVMDRHFADFEHLLYYDHDNLDQRLSLALGDDGLRRRCMRAGREAVLGAHTLAHRADQLAKQLKHALEDTERLAKRPDHGQAIGLEGQALLMSALRWPGKDGRRRLLRAAARLRQANDAGVVGLPTIRAAAVAEMALGRHDAALGLLRQAMEHGAPCDALALTIFEKQHAGVVTQNPGLHQLVQRHPGLAGRDGEASFHLAAAALLADHGRGMSAGFNKARSPQPCWDALEHLLEATRLDPTLEPAWRLGGDILLDNGAPCEASMFYEKAWQLSPRRQTMERLALARQRGYLA
;
A
#
# COMPACT_ATOMS: atom_id res chain seq x y z
N MET A 1 15.68 21.56 16.40
CA MET A 1 14.42 20.88 16.75
C MET A 1 14.77 19.60 17.47
N LEU A 2 14.07 19.33 18.57
CA LEU A 2 14.02 18.03 19.23
C LEU A 2 12.90 17.20 18.58
N ILE A 3 13.26 16.10 17.92
CA ILE A 3 12.37 15.25 17.13
C ILE A 3 12.25 13.88 17.80
N PHE A 4 11.04 13.49 18.15
CA PHE A 4 10.76 12.12 18.59
C PHE A 4 10.46 11.25 17.38
N LEU A 5 11.24 10.19 17.19
CA LEU A 5 11.11 9.28 16.06
C LEU A 5 10.47 7.96 16.49
N LEU A 6 9.29 7.68 15.98
CA LEU A 6 8.58 6.41 16.14
C LEU A 6 8.57 5.62 14.83
N GLY A 7 8.62 4.30 14.95
CA GLY A 7 8.55 3.39 13.81
C GLY A 7 9.90 3.09 13.18
N SER A 8 10.02 3.19 11.84
CA SER A 8 11.32 3.00 11.17
C SER A 8 12.34 4.03 11.67
N GLN A 9 13.56 3.55 11.92
CA GLN A 9 14.65 4.36 12.44
C GLN A 9 15.58 4.89 11.34
N ASP A 10 15.24 4.69 10.05
CA ASP A 10 16.10 5.06 8.91
C ASP A 10 16.40 6.57 8.84
N PHE A 11 15.53 7.42 9.39
CA PHE A 11 15.75 8.87 9.45
C PHE A 11 16.53 9.36 10.67
N ALA A 12 16.87 8.48 11.64
CA ALA A 12 17.54 8.90 12.86
C ALA A 12 18.91 9.54 12.58
N ALA A 13 19.79 8.84 11.86
CA ALA A 13 21.12 9.34 11.55
C ALA A 13 21.09 10.57 10.61
N PRO A 14 20.37 10.57 9.47
CA PRO A 14 20.36 11.73 8.58
C PRO A 14 19.76 13.00 9.20
N LEU A 15 18.75 12.89 10.09
CA LEU A 15 18.23 14.06 10.80
C LEU A 15 19.25 14.60 11.83
N SER A 16 19.95 13.72 12.54
CA SER A 16 21.03 14.12 13.45
C SER A 16 22.20 14.80 12.73
N GLU A 17 22.58 14.30 11.55
CA GLU A 17 23.61 14.91 10.70
C GLU A 17 23.23 16.33 10.22
N LEU A 18 21.93 16.62 10.10
CA LEU A 18 21.40 17.96 9.83
C LEU A 18 21.36 18.87 11.07
N GLY A 19 21.81 18.40 12.23
CA GLY A 19 21.85 19.16 13.48
C GLY A 19 20.55 19.13 14.29
N HIS A 20 19.62 18.21 13.98
CA HIS A 20 18.46 17.96 14.85
C HIS A 20 18.83 17.05 16.01
N GLU A 21 18.19 17.25 17.16
CA GLU A 21 18.27 16.30 18.26
C GLU A 21 17.19 15.24 18.05
N VAL A 22 17.59 13.99 17.83
CA VAL A 22 16.64 12.90 17.53
C VAL A 22 16.58 11.93 18.70
N VAL A 23 15.39 11.74 19.25
CA VAL A 23 15.10 10.78 20.32
C VAL A 23 14.33 9.61 19.72
N ARG A 24 14.94 8.42 19.74
CA ARG A 24 14.33 7.20 19.21
C ARG A 24 13.36 6.63 20.23
N CYS A 25 12.10 6.48 19.84
CA CYS A 25 11.06 5.85 20.65
C CYS A 25 10.66 4.52 20.00
N ALA A 26 11.22 3.41 20.49
CA ALA A 26 11.07 2.10 19.85
C ALA A 26 10.93 0.96 20.89
N PRO A 27 10.36 -0.19 20.52
CA PRO A 27 10.30 -1.39 21.38
C PRO A 27 11.67 -2.09 21.45
N ASP A 28 12.73 -1.31 21.65
CA ASP A 28 14.12 -1.73 21.78
C ASP A 28 14.64 -1.18 23.11
N PRO A 29 15.19 -2.03 24.00
CA PRO A 29 15.84 -1.57 25.23
C PRO A 29 16.97 -0.56 25.02
N ALA A 30 17.59 -0.55 23.84
CA ALA A 30 18.64 0.40 23.46
C ALA A 30 18.10 1.69 22.83
N ALA A 31 16.77 1.86 22.72
CA ALA A 31 16.16 3.12 22.32
C ALA A 31 16.29 4.17 23.42
N ASP A 32 16.28 5.45 23.03
CA ASP A 32 16.40 6.57 23.97
C ASP A 32 15.16 6.64 24.89
N ILE A 33 13.99 6.35 24.33
CA ILE A 33 12.75 6.09 25.09
C ILE A 33 12.19 4.72 24.68
N PRO A 34 12.45 3.66 25.48
CA PRO A 34 11.86 2.35 25.23
C PRO A 34 10.33 2.37 25.39
N VAL A 35 9.60 1.79 24.43
CA VAL A 35 8.13 1.72 24.44
C VAL A 35 7.60 0.29 24.46
N GLN A 36 6.33 0.11 24.86
CA GLN A 36 5.71 -1.22 24.93
C GLN A 36 5.11 -1.63 23.58
N GLY A 37 5.90 -2.37 22.79
CA GLY A 37 5.46 -2.93 21.50
C GLY A 37 5.37 -1.88 20.37
N PRO A 38 4.89 -2.29 19.18
CA PRO A 38 4.93 -1.44 17.97
C PRO A 38 3.92 -0.28 17.96
N ASP A 39 2.85 -0.37 18.73
CA ASP A 39 1.73 0.59 18.71
C ASP A 39 1.62 1.33 20.05
N PRO A 40 2.63 2.11 20.48
CA PRO A 40 2.61 2.73 21.79
C PRO A 40 1.48 3.75 21.93
N ASP A 41 1.07 3.99 23.17
CA ASP A 41 0.20 5.11 23.50
C ASP A 41 1.03 6.38 23.69
N TRP A 42 0.67 7.46 22.98
CA TRP A 42 1.39 8.73 23.04
C TRP A 42 1.51 9.25 24.47
N LEU A 43 0.48 9.11 25.30
CA LEU A 43 0.52 9.61 26.67
C LEU A 43 1.61 8.90 27.50
N SER A 44 1.82 7.61 27.25
CA SER A 44 2.89 6.86 27.91
C SER A 44 4.28 7.32 27.47
N VAL A 45 4.45 7.60 26.17
CA VAL A 45 5.71 8.14 25.63
C VAL A 45 5.98 9.54 26.19
N ALA A 46 4.97 10.42 26.15
CA ALA A 46 5.05 11.79 26.66
C ALA A 46 5.36 11.85 28.16
N ASN A 47 4.72 10.99 28.97
CA ASN A 47 5.00 10.93 30.42
C ASN A 47 6.44 10.51 30.72
N ARG A 48 6.96 9.52 29.98
CA ARG A 48 8.34 9.07 30.14
C ARG A 48 9.34 10.14 29.70
N ALA A 49 9.06 10.81 28.59
CA ALA A 49 9.85 11.95 28.13
C ALA A 49 9.88 13.10 29.17
N ALA A 50 8.73 13.44 29.74
CA ALA A 50 8.64 14.48 30.76
C ALA A 50 9.45 14.16 32.02
N GLN A 51 9.49 12.90 32.45
CA GLN A 51 10.35 12.44 33.56
C GLN A 51 11.84 12.60 33.26
N MET A 52 12.21 12.60 31.97
CA MET A 52 13.58 12.83 31.49
C MET A 52 13.85 14.30 31.17
N GLY A 53 12.88 15.20 31.40
CA GLY A 53 13.00 16.62 31.07
C GLY A 53 12.92 16.93 29.56
N LEU A 54 12.46 15.99 28.75
CA LEU A 54 12.37 16.12 27.29
C LEU A 54 10.98 16.60 26.86
N ARG A 55 10.94 17.57 25.93
CA ARG A 55 9.71 18.04 25.27
C ARG A 55 9.96 18.21 23.77
N PRO A 56 9.36 17.38 22.90
CA PRO A 56 9.64 17.45 21.47
C PRO A 56 9.03 18.68 20.82
N ASP A 57 9.74 19.24 19.83
CA ASP A 57 9.18 20.20 18.87
C ASP A 57 8.33 19.45 17.82
N ALA A 58 8.74 18.23 17.47
CA ALA A 58 8.06 17.38 16.50
C ALA A 58 8.06 15.90 16.88
N VAL A 59 7.02 15.19 16.45
CA VAL A 59 6.86 13.74 16.54
C VAL A 59 6.72 13.20 15.11
N LEU A 60 7.68 12.39 14.69
CA LEU A 60 7.71 11.77 13.37
C LEU A 60 7.42 10.28 13.48
N VAL A 61 6.38 9.81 12.80
CA VAL A 61 6.05 8.39 12.67
C VAL A 61 6.44 7.90 11.28
N CYS A 62 7.48 7.10 11.20
CA CYS A 62 7.93 6.49 9.95
C CYS A 62 7.38 5.08 9.82
N ASP A 63 6.68 4.83 8.72
CA ASP A 63 6.11 3.52 8.43
C ASP A 63 7.22 2.48 8.16
N ASP A 64 6.98 1.24 8.59
CA ASP A 64 7.88 0.10 8.46
C ASP A 64 7.12 -1.09 7.84
N VAL A 65 7.45 -1.44 6.60
CA VAL A 65 6.79 -2.51 5.81
C VAL A 65 6.93 -3.88 6.45
N GLY A 66 8.02 -4.10 7.19
CA GLY A 66 8.27 -5.34 7.94
C GLY A 66 7.51 -5.37 9.26
N PHE A 67 7.43 -4.24 9.95
CA PHE A 67 6.97 -4.15 11.34
C PHE A 67 6.18 -2.86 11.57
N ARG A 68 4.98 -2.78 10.97
CA ARG A 68 4.10 -1.59 11.05
C ARG A 68 3.96 -1.09 12.49
N ASN A 69 4.08 0.22 12.68
CA ASN A 69 3.93 0.88 13.97
C ASN A 69 2.79 1.90 13.86
N LEU A 70 1.75 1.71 14.67
CA LEU A 70 0.56 2.56 14.68
C LEU A 70 0.39 3.14 16.09
N PRO A 71 1.29 4.06 16.50
CA PRO A 71 1.09 4.82 17.72
C PRO A 71 -0.25 5.55 17.66
N VAL A 72 -0.85 5.73 18.84
CA VAL A 72 -2.16 6.37 18.97
C VAL A 72 -2.13 7.47 20.03
N GLY A 73 -3.18 8.28 20.07
CA GLY A 73 -3.29 9.41 20.98
C GLY A 73 -2.45 10.59 20.53
N LEU A 74 -1.87 10.54 19.32
CA LEU A 74 -0.95 11.57 18.81
C LEU A 74 -1.65 12.92 18.60
N GLY A 75 -2.97 12.93 18.37
CA GLY A 75 -3.75 14.16 18.31
C GLY A 75 -3.67 15.00 19.59
N GLN A 76 -3.30 14.40 20.74
CA GLN A 76 -3.14 15.09 22.03
C GLN A 76 -1.75 15.72 22.20
N SER A 77 -0.82 15.52 21.27
CA SER A 77 0.52 16.10 21.35
C SER A 77 0.48 17.62 21.14
N GLU A 78 1.22 18.40 21.93
CA GLU A 78 1.39 19.84 21.65
C GLU A 78 2.42 20.09 20.52
N ALA A 79 3.30 19.12 20.30
CA ALA A 79 4.31 19.12 19.24
C ALA A 79 3.67 18.95 17.86
N VAL A 80 4.40 19.34 16.82
CA VAL A 80 4.04 19.03 15.42
C VAL A 80 4.03 17.51 15.24
N THR A 81 2.99 16.96 14.64
CA THR A 81 2.93 15.53 14.32
C THR A 81 3.04 15.31 12.81
N ALA A 82 3.92 14.40 12.40
CA ALA A 82 4.05 14.00 11.02
C ALA A 82 4.12 12.48 10.85
N CYS A 83 3.67 11.99 9.70
CA CYS A 83 3.89 10.60 9.30
C CYS A 83 4.58 10.50 7.93
N TYR A 84 5.44 9.51 7.76
CA TYR A 84 5.99 9.10 6.46
C TYR A 84 5.50 7.72 6.09
N LEU A 85 4.71 7.64 5.03
CA LEU A 85 3.92 6.49 4.62
C LEU A 85 4.50 5.92 3.32
N VAL A 86 4.89 4.64 3.37
CA VAL A 86 5.63 3.96 2.28
C VAL A 86 4.83 2.81 1.69
N ASP A 87 5.18 2.41 0.46
CA ASP A 87 4.39 1.46 -0.34
C ASP A 87 2.92 1.89 -0.43
N ALA A 88 2.67 3.21 -0.55
CA ALA A 88 1.34 3.76 -0.37
C ALA A 88 0.25 3.13 -1.26
N PRO A 89 0.50 2.80 -2.55
CA PRO A 89 -0.49 2.14 -3.41
C PRO A 89 -0.99 0.79 -2.89
N LEU A 90 -0.25 0.12 -1.99
CA LEU A 90 -0.65 -1.16 -1.39
C LEU A 90 -1.26 -1.01 0.00
N ASN A 91 -1.29 0.20 0.54
CA ASN A 91 -1.55 0.47 1.95
C ASN A 91 -2.57 1.59 2.18
N GLU A 92 -3.13 2.19 1.12
CA GLU A 92 -4.15 3.25 1.20
C GLU A 92 -5.29 2.91 2.16
N PHE A 93 -5.70 1.63 2.18
CA PHE A 93 -6.82 1.13 2.97
C PHE A 93 -6.69 1.43 4.48
N TRP A 94 -5.47 1.59 5.01
CA TRP A 94 -5.24 2.01 6.40
C TRP A 94 -4.49 3.34 6.49
N GLN A 95 -3.66 3.67 5.50
CA GLN A 95 -2.88 4.90 5.48
C GLN A 95 -3.74 6.15 5.31
N GLN A 96 -4.83 6.09 4.53
CA GLN A 96 -5.71 7.25 4.33
C GLN A 96 -6.35 7.73 5.64
N PRO A 97 -7.06 6.88 6.43
CA PRO A 97 -7.56 7.34 7.73
C PRO A 97 -6.44 7.70 8.70
N TYR A 98 -5.27 7.06 8.60
CA TYR A 98 -4.13 7.35 9.47
C TYR A 98 -3.50 8.72 9.20
N ALA A 99 -3.31 9.10 7.93
CA ALA A 99 -2.70 10.36 7.52
C ALA A 99 -3.46 11.59 8.06
N ARG A 100 -4.78 11.48 8.19
CA ARG A 100 -5.68 12.53 8.71
C ARG A 100 -5.47 12.86 10.19
N LEU A 101 -4.66 12.09 10.91
CA LEU A 101 -4.35 12.29 12.33
C LEU A 101 -3.17 13.24 12.56
N PHE A 102 -2.45 13.60 11.50
CA PHE A 102 -1.18 14.30 11.57
C PHE A 102 -1.30 15.73 11.03
N ASP A 103 -0.46 16.63 11.54
CA ASP A 103 -0.32 17.99 10.97
C ASP A 103 0.30 17.94 9.57
N VAL A 104 1.13 16.92 9.29
CA VAL A 104 1.79 16.69 8.00
C VAL A 104 1.77 15.20 7.65
N ALA A 105 1.32 14.86 6.44
CA ALA A 105 1.41 13.50 5.91
C ALA A 105 2.35 13.45 4.70
N LEU A 106 3.35 12.59 4.73
CA LEU A 106 4.31 12.41 3.63
C LEU A 106 4.06 11.04 3.01
N PHE A 107 3.84 10.98 1.69
CA PHE A 107 3.67 9.72 0.97
C PHE A 107 4.84 9.49 0.01
N ASP A 108 5.24 8.23 -0.16
CA ASP A 108 6.31 7.84 -1.09
C ASP A 108 5.91 7.98 -2.57
N GLN A 109 4.60 8.01 -2.85
CA GLN A 109 4.05 8.10 -4.19
C GLN A 109 3.18 9.37 -4.39
N PRO A 110 3.27 10.02 -5.56
CA PRO A 110 2.61 11.30 -5.79
C PRO A 110 1.08 11.19 -5.91
N ALA A 111 0.56 10.07 -6.42
CA ALA A 111 -0.88 9.88 -6.57
C ALA A 111 -1.59 9.82 -5.20
N GLN A 112 -0.98 9.13 -4.22
CA GLN A 112 -1.52 9.00 -2.86
C GLN A 112 -1.42 10.33 -2.10
N ALA A 113 -0.32 11.08 -2.27
CA ALA A 113 -0.22 12.44 -1.75
C ALA A 113 -1.33 13.34 -2.33
N ALA A 114 -1.49 13.38 -3.65
CA ALA A 114 -2.51 14.20 -4.31
C ALA A 114 -3.94 13.84 -3.88
N ARG A 115 -4.22 12.54 -3.70
CA ARG A 115 -5.49 12.07 -3.16
C ARG A 115 -5.72 12.58 -1.73
N ALA A 116 -4.75 12.44 -0.85
CA ALA A 116 -4.87 12.94 0.53
C ALA A 116 -5.08 14.48 0.55
N VAL A 117 -4.40 15.24 -0.32
CA VAL A 117 -4.65 16.69 -0.49
C VAL A 117 -6.11 16.96 -0.90
N SER A 118 -6.66 16.19 -1.85
CA SER A 118 -8.06 16.34 -2.28
C SER A 118 -9.07 16.04 -1.16
N GLU A 119 -8.66 15.31 -0.14
CA GLU A 119 -9.44 14.99 1.07
C GLU A 119 -9.18 15.97 2.23
N GLY A 120 -8.45 17.06 1.98
CA GLY A 120 -8.17 18.11 2.96
C GLY A 120 -7.00 17.83 3.89
N VAL A 121 -6.18 16.82 3.61
CA VAL A 121 -4.96 16.54 4.38
C VAL A 121 -3.82 17.43 3.91
N ASN A 122 -3.05 17.97 4.86
CA ASN A 122 -1.77 18.61 4.57
C ASN A 122 -0.74 17.53 4.17
N ALA A 123 -0.80 17.12 2.90
CA ALA A 123 -0.06 15.99 2.38
C ALA A 123 0.97 16.39 1.32
N HIS A 124 2.12 15.74 1.34
CA HIS A 124 3.22 16.01 0.42
C HIS A 124 3.80 14.71 -0.14
N TRP A 125 4.28 14.78 -1.38
CA TRP A 125 5.05 13.70 -1.96
C TRP A 125 6.50 13.79 -1.48
N LEU A 126 6.97 12.74 -0.81
CA LEU A 126 8.36 12.55 -0.39
C LEU A 126 8.88 11.23 -0.97
N PRO A 127 9.57 11.24 -2.12
CA PRO A 127 10.04 10.01 -2.75
C PRO A 127 11.00 9.24 -1.85
N LEU A 128 11.17 7.94 -2.11
CA LEU A 128 12.13 7.12 -1.37
C LEU A 128 13.57 7.65 -1.51
N GLY A 129 14.42 7.25 -0.56
CA GLY A 129 15.85 7.57 -0.56
C GLY A 129 16.70 6.36 -0.19
N VAL A 130 17.98 6.40 -0.56
CA VAL A 130 18.97 5.36 -0.22
C VAL A 130 20.00 5.86 0.79
N GLU A 131 20.53 4.95 1.60
CA GLU A 131 21.74 5.17 2.39
C GLU A 131 22.96 4.83 1.53
N PRO A 132 23.74 5.81 1.02
CA PRO A 132 24.82 5.56 0.08
C PRO A 132 25.85 4.55 0.59
N LYS A 133 26.20 4.61 1.89
CA LYS A 133 27.21 3.74 2.50
C LYS A 133 26.87 2.26 2.39
N ARG A 134 25.58 1.91 2.28
CA ARG A 134 25.12 0.51 2.08
C ARG A 134 25.43 -0.03 0.67
N TYR A 135 25.69 0.85 -0.29
CA TYR A 135 25.92 0.54 -1.71
C TYR A 135 27.33 0.89 -2.19
N GLU A 136 28.19 1.34 -1.28
CA GLU A 136 29.63 1.47 -1.53
C GLU A 136 30.28 0.09 -1.56
N SER A 137 31.11 -0.14 -2.59
CA SER A 137 31.90 -1.36 -2.69
C SER A 137 33.26 -1.05 -3.29
N ASN A 138 34.31 -1.30 -2.51
CA ASN A 138 35.71 -1.19 -2.93
C ASN A 138 36.20 -2.39 -3.74
N MET A 139 35.31 -3.33 -4.07
CA MET A 139 35.70 -4.52 -4.83
C MET A 139 35.91 -4.19 -6.31
N LEU A 140 37.09 -4.57 -6.82
CA LEU A 140 37.39 -4.70 -8.24
C LEU A 140 36.64 -5.92 -8.77
N ALA A 141 35.41 -5.71 -9.23
CA ALA A 141 34.59 -6.77 -9.79
C ALA A 141 34.94 -7.01 -11.26
N ARG A 142 35.12 -8.28 -11.65
CA ARG A 142 35.05 -8.67 -13.06
C ARG A 142 33.57 -8.63 -13.48
N GLU A 143 33.29 -7.99 -14.62
CA GLU A 143 31.93 -7.93 -15.18
C GLU A 143 31.46 -9.36 -15.55
N GLU A 144 30.32 -9.77 -15.00
CA GLU A 144 29.64 -11.00 -15.36
C GLU A 144 28.81 -10.77 -16.61
N LYS A 145 28.95 -11.63 -17.62
CA LYS A 145 28.18 -11.56 -18.88
C LYS A 145 26.72 -12.05 -18.75
N ALA A 146 26.08 -11.76 -17.62
CA ALA A 146 24.71 -12.15 -17.30
C ALA A 146 23.87 -10.92 -16.94
N ALA A 147 22.54 -11.06 -17.03
CA ALA A 147 21.61 -10.15 -16.38
C ALA A 147 21.34 -10.63 -14.95
N CYS A 148 20.90 -9.73 -14.07
CA CYS A 148 20.39 -10.14 -12.76
C CYS A 148 19.04 -9.51 -12.38
N PHE A 149 18.39 -10.16 -11.43
CA PHE A 149 17.20 -9.66 -10.75
C PHE A 149 17.27 -10.02 -9.26
N VAL A 150 16.94 -9.07 -8.38
CA VAL A 150 16.82 -9.33 -6.94
C VAL A 150 15.36 -9.21 -6.51
N GLY A 151 14.79 -10.20 -5.85
CA GLY A 151 13.43 -10.13 -5.31
C GLY A 151 12.63 -11.41 -5.49
N VAL A 152 11.37 -11.37 -5.06
CA VAL A 152 10.48 -12.53 -5.10
C VAL A 152 10.07 -12.83 -6.55
N VAL A 153 10.35 -14.05 -7.00
CA VAL A 153 9.89 -14.63 -8.26
C VAL A 153 9.02 -15.85 -7.95
N ASP A 154 7.71 -15.62 -7.85
CA ASP A 154 6.70 -16.67 -7.68
C ASP A 154 5.50 -16.27 -8.54
N PRO A 155 5.14 -17.02 -9.60
CA PRO A 155 4.05 -16.64 -10.50
C PRO A 155 2.69 -16.57 -9.80
N ARG A 156 2.53 -17.21 -8.62
CA ARG A 156 1.29 -17.13 -7.82
C ARG A 156 1.16 -15.82 -7.06
N VAL A 157 2.28 -15.12 -6.84
CA VAL A 157 2.34 -13.88 -6.05
C VAL A 157 2.67 -12.68 -6.94
N ARG A 158 3.50 -12.86 -7.96
CA ARG A 158 4.03 -11.83 -8.87
C ARG A 158 4.02 -12.33 -10.33
N PRO A 159 2.86 -12.60 -10.94
CA PRO A 159 2.77 -13.17 -12.28
C PRO A 159 3.43 -12.30 -13.36
N LYS A 160 3.21 -10.97 -13.34
CA LYS A 160 3.83 -10.04 -14.30
C LYS A 160 5.35 -10.12 -14.29
N ARG A 161 5.93 -10.14 -13.09
CA ARG A 161 7.38 -10.30 -12.91
C ARG A 161 7.89 -11.61 -13.46
N SER A 162 7.21 -12.72 -13.19
CA SER A 162 7.60 -14.00 -13.76
C SER A 162 7.61 -13.94 -15.29
N ALA A 163 6.56 -13.36 -15.90
CA ALA A 163 6.47 -13.20 -17.34
C ALA A 163 7.63 -12.35 -17.93
N VAL A 164 7.93 -11.20 -17.32
CA VAL A 164 9.08 -10.35 -17.69
C VAL A 164 10.39 -11.12 -17.62
N LEU A 165 10.67 -11.79 -16.49
CA LEU A 165 11.94 -12.50 -16.29
C LEU A 165 12.07 -13.73 -17.20
N ASP A 166 10.98 -14.41 -17.53
CA ASP A 166 10.99 -15.53 -18.49
C ASP A 166 11.24 -15.04 -19.92
N ARG A 167 10.81 -13.83 -20.26
CA ARG A 167 11.15 -13.17 -21.53
C ARG A 167 12.63 -12.76 -21.60
N VAL A 168 13.22 -12.35 -20.47
CA VAL A 168 14.66 -12.07 -20.34
C VAL A 168 15.50 -13.35 -20.42
N ARG A 169 15.14 -14.41 -19.68
CA ARG A 169 15.86 -15.71 -19.64
C ARG A 169 16.02 -16.37 -21.00
N ARG A 170 15.09 -16.13 -21.92
CA ARG A 170 15.14 -16.64 -23.29
C ARG A 170 16.26 -16.01 -24.14
N ARG A 171 16.88 -14.93 -23.69
CA ARG A 171 17.88 -14.15 -24.45
C ARG A 171 19.25 -14.06 -23.79
N VAL A 172 19.32 -14.14 -22.47
CA VAL A 172 20.56 -14.02 -21.69
C VAL A 172 20.47 -14.84 -20.42
N GLU A 173 21.62 -15.32 -19.92
CA GLU A 173 21.69 -15.89 -18.58
C GLU A 173 21.16 -14.87 -17.56
N LEU A 174 20.19 -15.29 -16.73
CA LEU A 174 19.58 -14.45 -15.72
C LEU A 174 19.82 -15.04 -14.33
N ARG A 175 20.61 -14.33 -13.53
CA ARG A 175 20.79 -14.66 -12.11
C ARG A 175 19.69 -14.03 -11.27
N VAL A 176 18.97 -14.85 -10.52
CA VAL A 176 17.91 -14.40 -9.62
C VAL A 176 18.32 -14.68 -8.18
N GLN A 177 18.26 -13.66 -7.34
CA GLN A 177 18.44 -13.80 -5.89
C GLN A 177 17.28 -13.17 -5.14
N GLY A 178 17.05 -13.63 -3.92
CA GLY A 178 15.92 -13.20 -3.09
C GLY A 178 14.69 -14.11 -3.21
N GLY A 179 13.77 -13.96 -2.25
CA GLY A 179 12.63 -14.85 -2.08
C GLY A 179 12.33 -15.10 -0.59
N ARG A 180 11.08 -15.42 -0.26
CA ARG A 180 10.66 -15.73 1.12
C ARG A 180 11.09 -17.15 1.51
N GLN A 181 12.38 -17.36 1.75
CA GLN A 181 12.89 -18.47 2.59
C GLN A 181 13.33 -17.93 3.96
N GLY A 182 12.57 -16.97 4.51
CA GLY A 182 12.74 -16.49 5.88
C GLY A 182 13.94 -15.56 6.14
N LYS A 183 14.79 -15.25 5.14
CA LYS A 183 15.88 -14.27 5.28
C LYS A 183 15.88 -13.27 4.14
N TRP A 184 16.07 -11.99 4.47
CA TRP A 184 16.31 -10.94 3.49
C TRP A 184 17.64 -11.19 2.78
N PHE A 185 17.68 -10.94 1.47
CA PHE A 185 18.94 -10.93 0.73
C PHE A 185 19.75 -9.73 1.21
N ALA A 186 20.98 -9.95 1.67
CA ALA A 186 21.75 -8.91 2.32
C ALA A 186 22.03 -7.75 1.36
N THR A 187 21.92 -6.52 1.84
CA THR A 187 22.10 -5.32 1.01
C THR A 187 23.46 -5.27 0.32
N ALA A 188 24.52 -5.70 1.01
CA ALA A 188 25.87 -5.76 0.44
C ALA A 188 25.98 -6.76 -0.73
N ASP A 189 25.31 -7.93 -0.62
CA ASP A 189 25.29 -8.94 -1.68
C ASP A 189 24.48 -8.43 -2.89
N ALA A 190 23.37 -7.74 -2.63
CA ALA A 190 22.58 -7.07 -3.66
C ALA A 190 23.39 -6.00 -4.39
N ALA A 191 24.07 -5.11 -3.66
CA ALA A 191 24.94 -4.09 -4.21
C ALA A 191 26.05 -4.69 -5.07
N TYR A 192 26.66 -5.78 -4.61
CA TYR A 192 27.65 -6.53 -5.37
C TYR A 192 27.07 -7.03 -6.70
N MET A 193 25.92 -7.73 -6.66
CA MET A 193 25.26 -8.21 -7.88
C MET A 193 24.93 -7.08 -8.85
N TYR A 194 24.39 -5.96 -8.36
CA TYR A 194 24.03 -4.83 -9.21
C TYR A 194 25.25 -4.26 -9.95
N LYS A 195 26.40 -4.20 -9.26
CA LYS A 195 27.64 -3.68 -9.81
C LYS A 195 28.33 -4.66 -10.78
N THR A 196 28.19 -5.97 -10.57
CA THR A 196 28.93 -6.98 -11.34
C THR A 196 28.23 -7.43 -12.62
N HIS A 197 26.90 -7.32 -12.73
CA HIS A 197 26.15 -7.81 -13.88
C HIS A 197 26.00 -6.75 -14.97
N ARG A 198 25.98 -7.19 -16.24
CA ARG A 198 25.82 -6.29 -17.39
C ARG A 198 24.53 -5.49 -17.35
N VAL A 199 23.44 -6.12 -16.90
CA VAL A 199 22.11 -5.52 -16.86
C VAL A 199 21.39 -5.97 -15.61
N VAL A 200 20.88 -5.01 -14.83
CA VAL A 200 19.97 -5.28 -13.73
C VAL A 200 18.54 -5.02 -14.19
N ILE A 201 17.69 -6.04 -14.13
CA ILE A 201 16.28 -5.92 -14.49
C ILE A 201 15.49 -5.41 -13.29
N ASN A 202 14.65 -4.41 -13.51
CA ASN A 202 13.63 -3.98 -12.57
C ASN A 202 12.23 -4.08 -13.19
N GLU A 203 11.29 -4.61 -12.43
CA GLU A 203 9.86 -4.64 -12.74
C GLU A 203 9.13 -3.96 -11.58
N ASN A 204 8.17 -3.10 -11.92
CA ASN A 204 7.47 -2.28 -10.96
C ASN A 204 6.30 -3.05 -10.37
N LEU A 205 6.25 -3.15 -9.04
CA LEU A 205 5.10 -3.73 -8.32
C LEU A 205 3.81 -2.92 -8.55
N PHE A 206 3.95 -1.61 -8.65
CA PHE A 206 2.92 -0.64 -9.00
C PHE A 206 3.60 0.50 -9.79
N PRO A 207 2.86 1.27 -10.60
CA PRO A 207 3.42 2.44 -11.27
C PRO A 207 3.95 3.44 -10.23
N GLY A 208 5.27 3.60 -10.11
CA GLY A 208 5.87 4.47 -9.10
C GLY A 208 7.38 4.39 -9.00
N LEU A 209 7.94 5.15 -8.06
CA LEU A 209 9.35 5.08 -7.68
C LEU A 209 9.50 4.18 -6.45
N THR A 210 10.00 2.96 -6.65
CA THR A 210 10.36 2.03 -5.57
C THR A 210 11.83 2.19 -5.17
N THR A 211 12.30 1.50 -4.13
CA THR A 211 13.73 1.59 -3.75
C THR A 211 14.63 1.05 -4.85
N ARG A 212 14.22 0.00 -5.57
CA ARG A 212 15.11 -0.76 -6.47
C ARG A 212 15.86 0.09 -7.49
N PRO A 213 15.23 0.99 -8.26
CA PRO A 213 15.97 1.86 -9.16
C PRO A 213 17.08 2.66 -8.47
N LEU A 214 16.81 3.18 -7.27
CA LEU A 214 17.78 3.94 -6.49
C LEU A 214 18.93 3.05 -6.01
N GLU A 215 18.62 1.84 -5.51
CA GLU A 215 19.63 0.89 -5.03
C GLU A 215 20.63 0.51 -6.13
N VAL A 216 20.12 0.19 -7.33
CA VAL A 216 20.94 -0.24 -8.47
C VAL A 216 21.85 0.89 -8.93
N MET A 217 21.28 2.07 -9.16
CA MET A 217 22.05 3.22 -9.63
C MET A 217 23.04 3.70 -8.56
N ALA A 218 22.67 3.71 -7.27
CA ALA A 218 23.60 4.01 -6.17
C ALA A 218 24.74 3.00 -6.05
N ALA A 219 24.51 1.72 -6.36
CA ALA A 219 25.57 0.71 -6.45
C ALA A 219 26.46 0.87 -7.69
N GLY A 220 26.07 1.71 -8.65
CA GLY A 220 26.76 1.90 -9.93
C GLY A 220 26.42 0.81 -10.96
N GLY A 221 25.29 0.12 -10.82
CA GLY A 221 24.80 -0.87 -11.78
C GLY A 221 24.06 -0.23 -12.95
N PHE A 222 24.01 -0.93 -14.09
CA PHE A 222 23.21 -0.52 -15.23
C PHE A 222 21.77 -1.04 -15.08
N LEU A 223 20.81 -0.13 -15.06
CA LEU A 223 19.40 -0.44 -14.82
C LEU A 223 18.59 -0.48 -16.11
N LEU A 224 17.92 -1.61 -16.36
CA LEU A 224 16.83 -1.74 -17.32
C LEU A 224 15.52 -1.89 -16.54
N SER A 225 14.70 -0.86 -16.50
CA SER A 225 13.52 -0.77 -15.63
C SER A 225 12.23 -0.67 -16.43
N GLU A 226 11.17 -1.29 -15.93
CA GLU A 226 9.82 -1.00 -16.41
C GLU A 226 9.54 0.51 -16.23
N ALA A 227 8.91 1.12 -17.23
CA ALA A 227 8.54 2.52 -17.20
C ALA A 227 7.50 2.80 -16.11
N ALA A 228 7.61 3.97 -15.47
CA ALA A 228 6.57 4.53 -14.59
C ALA A 228 6.38 6.02 -14.92
N PRO A 229 5.67 6.32 -16.03
CA PRO A 229 5.47 7.69 -16.49
C PRO A 229 4.79 8.57 -15.44
N GLY A 230 5.20 9.83 -15.37
CA GLY A 230 4.74 10.79 -14.39
C GLY A 230 5.25 10.56 -12.96
N VAL A 231 6.20 9.63 -12.74
CA VAL A 231 6.82 9.40 -11.42
C VAL A 231 8.33 9.22 -11.54
N MET A 232 8.78 8.18 -12.24
CA MET A 232 10.20 7.86 -12.41
C MET A 232 10.90 8.83 -13.36
N ASP A 233 10.23 9.18 -14.45
CA ASP A 233 10.67 10.11 -15.50
C ASP A 233 10.80 11.57 -15.03
N ARG A 234 10.20 11.92 -13.87
CA ARG A 234 10.44 13.21 -13.21
C ARG A 234 11.85 13.35 -12.62
N HIS A 235 12.53 12.24 -12.43
CA HIS A 235 13.84 12.18 -11.77
C HIS A 235 14.94 11.59 -12.66
N PHE A 236 14.58 10.68 -13.57
CA PHE A 236 15.54 9.95 -14.38
C PHE A 236 15.10 9.92 -15.84
N ALA A 237 15.93 10.49 -16.72
CA ALA A 237 15.71 10.45 -18.16
C ALA A 237 16.14 9.11 -18.79
N ASP A 238 15.34 8.62 -19.75
CA ASP A 238 15.67 7.47 -20.60
C ASP A 238 16.94 7.75 -21.41
N PHE A 239 17.76 6.71 -21.66
CA PHE A 239 19.07 6.78 -22.34
C PHE A 239 20.15 7.65 -21.67
N GLU A 240 19.82 8.36 -20.59
CA GLU A 240 20.76 9.17 -19.83
C GLU A 240 21.12 8.51 -18.51
N HIS A 241 20.13 8.17 -17.68
CA HIS A 241 20.35 7.62 -16.34
C HIS A 241 20.16 6.10 -16.29
N LEU A 242 19.21 5.60 -17.08
CA LEU A 242 18.78 4.20 -17.15
C LEU A 242 18.10 3.96 -18.51
N LEU A 243 17.75 2.70 -18.81
CA LEU A 243 16.83 2.41 -19.91
C LEU A 243 15.46 1.99 -19.39
N TYR A 244 14.43 2.65 -19.90
CA TYR A 244 13.06 2.20 -19.68
C TYR A 244 12.66 1.14 -20.70
N TYR A 245 11.79 0.23 -20.26
CA TYR A 245 11.02 -0.64 -21.14
C TYR A 245 9.54 -0.63 -20.79
N ASP A 246 8.75 -1.05 -21.77
CA ASP A 246 7.34 -1.40 -21.64
C ASP A 246 7.09 -2.77 -22.31
N HIS A 247 5.82 -3.16 -22.40
CA HIS A 247 5.40 -4.43 -22.98
C HIS A 247 5.73 -4.57 -24.47
N ASP A 248 5.82 -3.47 -25.21
CA ASP A 248 6.07 -3.46 -26.65
C ASP A 248 7.57 -3.55 -26.97
N ASN A 249 8.42 -2.96 -26.13
CA ASN A 249 9.85 -2.78 -26.47
C ASN A 249 10.86 -3.52 -25.56
N LEU A 250 10.43 -4.29 -24.54
CA LEU A 250 11.35 -5.00 -23.63
C LEU A 250 12.48 -5.75 -24.35
N ASP A 251 12.17 -6.48 -25.42
CA ASP A 251 13.17 -7.27 -26.16
C ASP A 251 14.20 -6.41 -26.90
N GLN A 252 13.73 -5.32 -27.50
CA GLN A 252 14.57 -4.34 -28.17
C GLN A 252 15.50 -3.65 -27.17
N ARG A 253 14.95 -3.20 -26.04
CA ARG A 253 15.69 -2.52 -24.97
C ARG A 253 16.71 -3.43 -24.32
N LEU A 254 16.38 -4.70 -24.10
CA LEU A 254 17.32 -5.71 -23.60
C LEU A 254 18.46 -5.94 -24.61
N SER A 255 18.15 -6.06 -25.90
CA SER A 255 19.17 -6.28 -26.94
C SER A 255 20.13 -5.10 -27.04
N LEU A 256 19.61 -3.87 -26.97
CA LEU A 256 20.42 -2.65 -26.94
C LEU A 256 21.32 -2.60 -25.70
N ALA A 257 20.75 -2.86 -24.52
CA ALA A 257 21.50 -2.91 -23.26
C ALA A 257 22.65 -3.92 -23.32
N LEU A 258 22.41 -5.11 -23.88
CA LEU A 258 23.42 -6.15 -24.02
C LEU A 258 24.44 -5.90 -25.14
N GLY A 259 24.16 -4.99 -26.08
CA GLY A 259 25.03 -4.70 -27.24
C GLY A 259 25.94 -3.49 -27.06
N ASP A 260 25.50 -2.47 -26.30
CA ASP A 260 26.19 -1.18 -26.23
C ASP A 260 26.80 -0.91 -24.85
N ASP A 261 28.07 -1.29 -24.69
CA ASP A 261 28.82 -1.03 -23.45
C ASP A 261 29.05 0.48 -23.20
N GLY A 262 29.10 1.29 -24.26
CA GLY A 262 29.30 2.73 -24.17
C GLY A 262 28.08 3.41 -23.55
N LEU A 263 26.89 3.07 -24.04
CA LEU A 263 25.61 3.47 -23.45
C LEU A 263 25.55 3.06 -21.98
N ARG A 264 25.81 1.78 -21.66
CA ARG A 264 25.74 1.30 -20.28
C ARG A 264 26.62 2.10 -19.34
N ARG A 265 27.90 2.31 -19.70
CA ARG A 265 28.84 3.07 -18.86
C ARG A 265 28.42 4.52 -18.66
N ARG A 266 27.86 5.18 -19.69
CA ARG A 266 27.33 6.55 -19.55
C ARG A 266 26.15 6.57 -18.58
N CYS A 267 25.19 5.65 -18.73
CA CYS A 267 24.04 5.57 -17.85
C CYS A 267 24.40 5.21 -16.41
N MET A 268 25.28 4.24 -16.19
CA MET A 268 25.75 3.88 -14.84
C MET A 268 26.34 5.09 -14.12
N ARG A 269 27.16 5.91 -14.81
CA ARG A 269 27.77 7.10 -14.22
C ARG A 269 26.72 8.17 -13.92
N ALA A 270 25.93 8.57 -14.92
CA ALA A 270 24.93 9.63 -14.78
C ALA A 270 23.82 9.24 -13.79
N GLY A 271 23.31 8.01 -13.86
CA GLY A 271 22.32 7.48 -12.91
C GLY A 271 22.84 7.46 -11.48
N ARG A 272 24.09 7.03 -11.27
CA ARG A 272 24.72 7.08 -9.94
C ARG A 272 24.84 8.52 -9.43
N GLU A 273 25.32 9.43 -10.27
CA GLU A 273 25.45 10.85 -9.93
C GLU A 273 24.11 11.47 -9.55
N ALA A 274 23.06 11.23 -10.35
CA ALA A 274 21.71 11.71 -10.08
C ALA A 274 21.14 11.16 -8.74
N VAL A 275 21.31 9.87 -8.46
CA VAL A 275 20.83 9.28 -7.21
C VAL A 275 21.59 9.82 -6.00
N LEU A 276 22.92 9.90 -6.06
CA LEU A 276 23.72 10.40 -4.94
C LEU A 276 23.53 11.90 -4.72
N GLY A 277 23.26 12.66 -5.78
CA GLY A 277 23.03 14.11 -5.73
C GLY A 277 21.62 14.53 -5.31
N ALA A 278 20.61 13.65 -5.34
CA ALA A 278 19.23 14.06 -5.07
C ALA A 278 18.31 13.00 -4.41
N HIS A 279 18.75 11.76 -4.24
CA HIS A 279 17.92 10.63 -3.79
C HIS A 279 18.51 9.84 -2.62
N THR A 280 19.26 10.51 -1.74
CA THR A 280 19.74 9.89 -0.49
C THR A 280 18.77 10.13 0.67
N LEU A 281 18.87 9.34 1.74
CA LEU A 281 18.11 9.58 2.97
C LEU A 281 18.40 10.96 3.58
N ALA A 282 19.62 11.49 3.42
CA ALA A 282 19.95 12.86 3.84
C ALA A 282 19.13 13.92 3.11
N HIS A 283 18.96 13.79 1.79
CA HIS A 283 18.09 14.69 1.01
C HIS A 283 16.62 14.57 1.45
N ARG A 284 16.15 13.36 1.76
CA ARG A 284 14.78 13.15 2.26
C ARG A 284 14.59 13.70 3.67
N ALA A 285 15.59 13.58 4.53
CA ALA A 285 15.57 14.15 5.86
C ALA A 285 15.51 15.69 5.82
N ASP A 286 16.26 16.33 4.93
CA ASP A 286 16.20 17.78 4.73
C ASP A 286 14.82 18.24 4.24
N GLN A 287 14.24 17.55 3.24
CA GLN A 287 12.89 17.83 2.76
C GLN A 287 11.83 17.65 3.85
N LEU A 288 11.94 16.56 4.63
CA LEU A 288 11.05 16.27 5.75
C LEU A 288 11.17 17.33 6.84
N ALA A 289 12.40 17.69 7.23
CA ALA A 289 12.66 18.70 8.26
C ALA A 289 12.11 20.07 7.86
N LYS A 290 12.16 20.43 6.57
CA LYS A 290 11.51 21.65 6.05
C LYS A 290 10.01 21.63 6.23
N GLN A 291 9.34 20.49 5.99
CA GLN A 291 7.89 20.37 6.24
C GLN A 291 7.56 20.46 7.74
N LEU A 292 8.35 19.82 8.60
CA LEU A 292 8.18 19.93 10.05
C LEU A 292 8.32 21.37 10.53
N LYS A 293 9.34 22.09 10.02
CA LYS A 293 9.57 23.49 10.36
C LYS A 293 8.40 24.37 9.91
N HIS A 294 7.91 24.19 8.68
CA HIS A 294 6.78 24.94 8.17
C HIS A 294 5.51 24.71 9.01
N ALA A 295 5.25 23.46 9.39
CA ALA A 295 4.14 23.13 10.27
C ALA A 295 4.31 23.69 11.70
N LEU A 296 5.54 23.81 12.19
CA LEU A 296 5.82 24.41 13.50
C LEU A 296 5.52 25.92 13.52
N GLU A 297 5.74 26.59 12.39
CA GLU A 297 5.45 28.01 12.18
C GLU A 297 3.94 28.29 12.00
N ASP A 298 3.13 27.27 11.69
CA ASP A 298 1.67 27.38 11.60
C ASP A 298 1.01 27.42 12.99
N THR A 299 0.62 28.63 13.40
CA THR A 299 -0.06 28.87 14.68
C THR A 299 -1.47 28.30 14.74
N GLU A 300 -2.10 28.01 13.59
CA GLU A 300 -3.45 27.45 13.51
C GLU A 300 -3.46 25.92 13.39
N ARG A 301 -2.30 25.26 13.29
CA ARG A 301 -2.21 23.80 13.06
C ARG A 301 -3.06 22.98 14.03
N LEU A 302 -3.07 23.36 15.32
CA LEU A 302 -3.81 22.64 16.36
C LEU A 302 -5.32 22.76 16.17
N ALA A 303 -5.80 23.89 15.63
CA ALA A 303 -7.22 24.09 15.30
C ALA A 303 -7.65 23.33 14.04
N LYS A 304 -6.69 22.97 13.16
CA LYS A 304 -6.94 22.17 11.95
C LYS A 304 -6.98 20.66 12.23
N ARG A 305 -6.53 20.22 13.41
CA ARG A 305 -6.58 18.81 13.78
C ARG A 305 -8.02 18.31 13.89
N PRO A 306 -8.25 17.02 13.62
CA PRO A 306 -9.52 16.41 13.95
C PRO A 306 -9.81 16.58 15.45
N ASP A 307 -11.06 16.86 15.78
CA ASP A 307 -11.49 16.83 17.18
C ASP A 307 -11.26 15.44 17.81
N HIS A 308 -11.36 15.36 19.13
CA HIS A 308 -11.05 14.13 19.85
C HIS A 308 -11.85 12.90 19.38
N GLY A 309 -13.15 13.05 19.09
CA GLY A 309 -14.00 11.96 18.64
C GLY A 309 -13.63 11.51 17.23
N GLN A 310 -13.39 12.46 16.32
CA GLN A 310 -12.91 12.18 14.96
C GLN A 310 -11.56 11.48 14.97
N ALA A 311 -10.60 11.98 15.78
CA ALA A 311 -9.27 11.40 15.91
C ALA A 311 -9.34 9.95 16.39
N ILE A 312 -10.15 9.67 17.42
CA ILE A 312 -10.33 8.29 17.91
C ILE A 312 -10.95 7.38 16.83
N GLY A 313 -11.93 7.89 16.08
CA GLY A 313 -12.56 7.15 14.98
C GLY A 313 -11.57 6.80 13.88
N LEU A 314 -10.77 7.76 13.43
CA LEU A 314 -9.71 7.58 12.43
C LEU A 314 -8.62 6.59 12.90
N GLU A 315 -8.16 6.72 14.15
CA GLU A 315 -7.24 5.77 14.78
C GLU A 315 -7.84 4.35 14.82
N GLY A 316 -9.13 4.24 15.16
CA GLY A 316 -9.86 2.99 15.14
C GLY A 316 -9.95 2.34 13.75
N GLN A 317 -10.22 3.14 12.71
CA GLN A 317 -10.26 2.67 11.31
C GLN A 317 -8.90 2.14 10.85
N ALA A 318 -7.82 2.89 11.08
CA ALA A 318 -6.47 2.49 10.69
C ALA A 318 -6.03 1.19 11.39
N LEU A 319 -6.32 1.07 12.70
CA LEU A 319 -6.02 -0.13 13.48
C LEU A 319 -6.83 -1.34 13.02
N LEU A 320 -8.13 -1.17 12.75
CA LEU A 320 -9.00 -2.25 12.26
C LEU A 320 -8.45 -2.82 10.97
N MET A 321 -8.20 -1.95 9.99
CA MET A 321 -7.79 -2.40 8.67
C MET A 321 -6.41 -3.06 8.70
N SER A 322 -5.50 -2.55 9.52
CA SER A 322 -4.20 -3.17 9.76
C SER A 322 -4.31 -4.52 10.48
N ALA A 323 -5.25 -4.65 11.44
CA ALA A 323 -5.52 -5.90 12.15
C ALA A 323 -6.04 -6.99 11.20
N LEU A 324 -6.99 -6.65 10.33
CA LEU A 324 -7.58 -7.59 9.38
C LEU A 324 -6.59 -8.00 8.30
N ARG A 325 -5.73 -7.08 7.84
CA ARG A 325 -4.70 -7.39 6.85
C ARG A 325 -3.60 -8.30 7.41
N TRP A 326 -3.15 -8.04 8.63
CA TRP A 326 -2.01 -8.73 9.24
C TRP A 326 -2.36 -9.35 10.60
N PRO A 327 -3.23 -10.38 10.65
CA PRO A 327 -3.69 -10.96 11.91
C PRO A 327 -2.54 -11.52 12.78
N GLY A 328 -1.48 -12.02 12.16
CA GLY A 328 -0.30 -12.57 12.85
C GLY A 328 0.75 -11.53 13.32
N LYS A 329 0.56 -10.24 13.05
CA LYS A 329 1.46 -9.15 13.47
C LYS A 329 0.71 -8.18 14.39
N ASP A 330 0.51 -8.59 15.64
CA ASP A 330 -0.31 -7.89 16.65
C ASP A 330 -1.79 -7.68 16.29
N GLY A 331 -2.29 -8.40 15.27
CA GLY A 331 -3.63 -8.17 14.74
C GLY A 331 -4.75 -8.32 15.76
N ARG A 332 -4.69 -9.31 16.67
CA ARG A 332 -5.71 -9.45 17.73
C ARG A 332 -5.72 -8.25 18.69
N ARG A 333 -4.55 -7.76 19.10
CA ARG A 333 -4.43 -6.59 19.97
C ARG A 333 -4.95 -5.34 19.25
N ARG A 334 -4.57 -5.15 17.98
CA ARG A 334 -5.05 -4.06 17.13
C ARG A 334 -6.56 -4.10 16.94
N LEU A 335 -7.14 -5.28 16.72
CA LEU A 335 -8.59 -5.44 16.56
C LEU A 335 -9.35 -5.06 17.84
N LEU A 336 -8.89 -5.53 19.01
CA LEU A 336 -9.49 -5.16 20.29
C LEU A 336 -9.42 -3.64 20.55
N ARG A 337 -8.25 -3.05 20.26
CA ARG A 337 -8.03 -1.60 20.40
C ARG A 337 -8.88 -0.80 19.41
N ALA A 338 -8.96 -1.25 18.17
CA ALA A 338 -9.80 -0.66 17.13
C ALA A 338 -11.25 -0.65 17.57
N ALA A 339 -11.79 -1.80 17.99
CA ALA A 339 -13.17 -1.91 18.45
C ALA A 339 -13.47 -1.01 19.66
N ALA A 340 -12.52 -0.86 20.60
CA ALA A 340 -12.69 0.04 21.73
C ALA A 340 -12.78 1.51 21.29
N ARG A 341 -11.87 1.92 20.42
CA ARG A 341 -11.81 3.27 19.87
C ARG A 341 -13.04 3.60 19.03
N LEU A 342 -13.43 2.71 18.13
CA LEU A 342 -14.58 2.91 17.26
C LEU A 342 -15.90 3.03 18.06
N ARG A 343 -16.06 2.25 19.14
CA ARG A 343 -17.20 2.41 20.06
C ARG A 343 -17.15 3.76 20.78
N GLN A 344 -16.01 4.12 21.35
CA GLN A 344 -15.84 5.41 22.04
C GLN A 344 -16.15 6.60 21.12
N ALA A 345 -15.71 6.55 19.86
CA ALA A 345 -16.03 7.58 18.88
C ALA A 345 -17.55 7.61 18.60
N ASN A 346 -18.17 6.45 18.39
CA ASN A 346 -19.61 6.35 18.14
C ASN A 346 -20.45 6.88 19.32
N ASP A 347 -20.08 6.51 20.55
CA ASP A 347 -20.79 6.91 21.77
C ASP A 347 -20.68 8.42 22.04
N ALA A 348 -19.60 9.06 21.59
CA ALA A 348 -19.44 10.51 21.69
C ALA A 348 -20.40 11.29 20.77
N GLY A 349 -21.16 10.62 19.89
CA GLY A 349 -22.04 11.26 18.90
C GLY A 349 -21.27 11.99 17.79
N VAL A 350 -19.95 11.92 17.80
CA VAL A 350 -19.06 12.57 16.84
C VAL A 350 -18.55 11.53 15.87
N VAL A 351 -19.36 11.10 14.89
CA VAL A 351 -18.75 10.39 13.76
C VAL A 351 -19.59 10.30 12.49
N GLY A 352 -18.86 10.45 11.37
CA GLY A 352 -19.37 10.11 10.05
C GLY A 352 -19.49 8.60 9.84
N LEU A 353 -20.33 8.26 8.86
CA LEU A 353 -20.61 6.92 8.39
C LEU A 353 -19.39 5.96 8.27
N PRO A 354 -18.17 6.40 7.85
CA PRO A 354 -17.00 5.51 7.81
C PRO A 354 -16.66 4.86 9.16
N THR A 355 -16.81 5.57 10.28
CA THR A 355 -16.53 5.00 11.60
C THR A 355 -17.60 4.00 12.02
N ILE A 356 -18.88 4.29 11.75
CA ILE A 356 -19.97 3.35 12.07
C ILE A 356 -19.76 2.04 11.30
N ARG A 357 -19.42 2.13 10.00
CA ARG A 357 -19.07 0.97 9.17
C ARG A 357 -17.89 0.18 9.75
N ALA A 358 -16.81 0.88 10.12
CA ALA A 358 -15.64 0.24 10.71
C ALA A 358 -15.97 -0.41 12.07
N ALA A 359 -16.77 0.25 12.91
CA ALA A 359 -17.22 -0.29 14.20
C ALA A 359 -17.98 -1.60 13.99
N ALA A 360 -18.93 -1.63 13.05
CA ALA A 360 -19.66 -2.85 12.71
C ALA A 360 -18.71 -3.98 12.32
N VAL A 361 -17.74 -3.71 11.44
CA VAL A 361 -16.74 -4.70 11.00
C VAL A 361 -15.86 -5.19 12.15
N ALA A 362 -15.48 -4.30 13.07
CA ALA A 362 -14.71 -4.66 14.24
C ALA A 362 -15.49 -5.60 15.18
N GLU A 363 -16.77 -5.30 15.45
CA GLU A 363 -17.62 -6.15 16.29
C GLU A 363 -17.91 -7.51 15.62
N MET A 364 -18.12 -7.53 14.29
CA MET A 364 -18.24 -8.78 13.51
C MET A 364 -16.98 -9.65 13.65
N ALA A 365 -15.80 -9.06 13.45
CA ALA A 365 -14.53 -9.78 13.56
C ALA A 365 -14.23 -10.28 14.99
N LEU A 366 -14.86 -9.68 16.01
CA LEU A 366 -14.81 -10.13 17.41
C LEU A 366 -15.92 -11.13 17.79
N GLY A 367 -16.82 -11.47 16.86
CA GLY A 367 -17.94 -12.38 17.11
C GLY A 367 -19.06 -11.79 17.97
N ARG A 368 -19.15 -10.45 18.07
CA ARG A 368 -20.15 -9.73 18.88
C ARG A 368 -21.33 -9.31 18.00
N HIS A 369 -22.13 -10.31 17.63
CA HIS A 369 -23.13 -10.18 16.57
C HIS A 369 -24.23 -9.14 16.86
N ASP A 370 -24.72 -9.06 18.10
CA ASP A 370 -25.78 -8.10 18.45
C ASP A 370 -25.31 -6.64 18.32
N ALA A 371 -24.08 -6.36 18.76
CA ALA A 371 -23.46 -5.04 18.62
C ALA A 371 -23.22 -4.70 17.15
N ALA A 372 -22.73 -5.67 16.36
CA ALA A 372 -22.55 -5.51 14.92
C ALA A 372 -23.88 -5.21 14.21
N LEU A 373 -24.97 -5.92 14.56
CA LEU A 373 -26.29 -5.71 13.99
C LEU A 373 -26.81 -4.29 14.22
N GLY A 374 -26.68 -3.78 15.45
CA GLY A 374 -27.06 -2.41 15.78
C GLY A 374 -26.31 -1.38 14.94
N LEU A 375 -25.00 -1.54 14.79
CA LEU A 375 -24.15 -0.64 14.01
C LEU A 375 -24.44 -0.73 12.50
N LEU A 376 -24.75 -1.92 11.97
CA LEU A 376 -25.14 -2.08 10.56
C LEU A 376 -26.48 -1.41 10.25
N ARG A 377 -27.46 -1.49 11.17
CA ARG A 377 -28.73 -0.77 11.04
C ARG A 377 -28.52 0.75 11.04
N GLN A 378 -27.69 1.23 11.97
CA GLN A 378 -27.30 2.65 12.01
C GLN A 378 -26.58 3.09 10.72
N ALA A 379 -25.65 2.28 10.20
CA ALA A 379 -24.96 2.58 8.95
C ALA A 379 -25.93 2.63 7.76
N MET A 380 -26.90 1.72 7.71
CA MET A 380 -27.92 1.67 6.66
C MET A 380 -28.83 2.90 6.68
N GLU A 381 -29.26 3.38 7.85
CA GLU A 381 -30.14 4.56 7.98
C GLU A 381 -29.53 5.83 7.37
N HIS A 382 -28.21 5.97 7.46
CA HIS A 382 -27.46 7.13 6.97
C HIS A 382 -26.65 6.83 5.69
N GLY A 383 -26.84 5.63 5.14
CA GLY A 383 -25.90 4.99 4.24
C GLY A 383 -26.24 5.04 2.77
N ALA A 384 -25.32 4.49 1.99
CA ALA A 384 -25.51 4.18 0.58
C ALA A 384 -26.12 2.77 0.44
N PRO A 385 -26.57 2.38 -0.76
CA PRO A 385 -27.12 1.04 -0.98
C PRO A 385 -26.15 -0.10 -0.62
N CYS A 386 -24.84 0.14 -0.61
CA CYS A 386 -23.85 -0.84 -0.14
C CYS A 386 -23.93 -1.14 1.38
N ASP A 387 -24.48 -0.23 2.19
CA ASP A 387 -24.73 -0.47 3.62
C ASP A 387 -25.94 -1.38 3.83
N ALA A 388 -26.99 -1.21 3.01
CA ALA A 388 -28.12 -2.12 2.99
C ALA A 388 -27.70 -3.53 2.56
N LEU A 389 -26.80 -3.66 1.59
CA LEU A 389 -26.19 -4.95 1.22
C LEU A 389 -25.44 -5.57 2.40
N ALA A 390 -24.59 -4.81 3.09
CA ALA A 390 -23.82 -5.29 4.24
C ALA A 390 -24.72 -5.81 5.37
N LEU A 391 -25.76 -5.05 5.72
CA LEU A 391 -26.77 -5.48 6.70
C LEU A 391 -27.48 -6.76 6.23
N THR A 392 -27.89 -6.82 4.97
CA THR A 392 -28.62 -7.97 4.41
C THR A 392 -27.78 -9.25 4.46
N ILE A 393 -26.50 -9.18 4.09
CA ILE A 393 -25.58 -10.32 4.20
C ILE A 393 -25.50 -10.79 5.66
N PHE A 394 -25.29 -9.85 6.58
CA PHE A 394 -25.15 -10.17 7.99
C PHE A 394 -26.41 -10.81 8.59
N GLU A 395 -27.59 -10.29 8.29
CA GLU A 395 -28.86 -10.82 8.79
C GLU A 395 -29.16 -12.22 8.27
N LYS A 396 -28.85 -12.49 6.99
CA LYS A 396 -28.97 -13.85 6.41
C LYS A 396 -28.07 -14.86 7.13
N GLN A 397 -26.89 -14.43 7.57
CA GLN A 397 -25.90 -15.30 8.23
C GLN A 397 -26.18 -15.55 9.70
N HIS A 398 -26.77 -14.57 10.40
CA HIS A 398 -26.79 -14.57 11.87
C HIS A 398 -28.15 -14.29 12.50
N ALA A 399 -29.08 -13.61 11.83
CA ALA A 399 -30.34 -13.16 12.43
C ALA A 399 -31.54 -14.06 12.10
N GLY A 400 -31.45 -14.89 11.05
CA GLY A 400 -32.54 -15.77 10.61
C GLY A 400 -33.80 -15.05 10.07
N VAL A 401 -33.86 -13.73 10.22
CA VAL A 401 -34.90 -12.83 9.71
C VAL A 401 -34.20 -11.66 9.04
N VAL A 402 -34.54 -11.41 7.77
CA VAL A 402 -34.06 -10.26 7.01
C VAL A 402 -35.01 -9.09 7.27
N THR A 403 -34.48 -7.98 7.78
CA THR A 403 -35.26 -6.77 8.04
C THR A 403 -35.86 -6.27 6.72
N GLN A 404 -37.17 -6.00 6.72
CA GLN A 404 -37.81 -5.40 5.54
C GLN A 404 -37.28 -3.98 5.35
N ASN A 405 -36.46 -3.80 4.32
CA ASN A 405 -35.86 -2.53 3.97
C ASN A 405 -36.34 -2.09 2.58
N PRO A 406 -37.03 -0.94 2.45
CA PRO A 406 -37.41 -0.39 1.14
C PRO A 406 -36.23 -0.18 0.19
N GLY A 407 -35.05 0.17 0.72
CA GLY A 407 -33.80 0.29 -0.04
C GLY A 407 -33.31 -1.07 -0.57
N LEU A 408 -33.51 -2.16 0.18
CA LEU A 408 -33.23 -3.51 -0.31
C LEU A 408 -34.17 -3.90 -1.46
N HIS A 409 -35.45 -3.49 -1.40
CA HIS A 409 -36.39 -3.76 -2.50
C HIS A 409 -35.95 -3.06 -3.80
N GLN A 410 -35.55 -1.78 -3.73
CA GLN A 410 -35.02 -1.05 -4.88
C GLN A 410 -33.71 -1.66 -5.40
N LEU A 411 -32.83 -2.11 -4.50
CA LEU A 411 -31.61 -2.82 -4.85
C LEU A 411 -31.89 -4.13 -5.58
N VAL A 412 -32.84 -4.93 -5.10
CA VAL A 412 -33.26 -6.17 -5.74
C VAL A 412 -33.89 -5.91 -7.11
N GLN A 413 -34.65 -4.83 -7.28
CA GLN A 413 -35.18 -4.47 -8.60
C GLN A 413 -34.06 -4.17 -9.61
N ARG A 414 -33.01 -3.45 -9.19
CA ARG A 414 -31.85 -3.12 -10.04
C ARG A 414 -30.90 -4.31 -10.22
N HIS A 415 -30.75 -5.14 -9.19
CA HIS A 415 -29.88 -6.31 -9.17
C HIS A 415 -30.66 -7.53 -8.65
N PRO A 416 -31.47 -8.21 -9.50
CA PRO A 416 -32.36 -9.30 -9.08
C PRO A 416 -31.67 -10.46 -8.34
N GLY A 417 -30.37 -10.69 -8.61
CA GLY A 417 -29.58 -11.69 -7.90
C GLY A 417 -29.50 -11.48 -6.38
N LEU A 418 -29.70 -10.25 -5.88
CA LEU A 418 -29.69 -9.97 -4.44
C LEU A 418 -30.86 -10.63 -3.67
N ALA A 419 -31.93 -11.03 -4.38
CA ALA A 419 -33.02 -11.81 -3.80
C ALA A 419 -32.61 -13.24 -3.45
N GLY A 420 -31.54 -13.77 -4.06
CA GLY A 420 -31.03 -15.12 -3.83
C GLY A 420 -30.38 -15.29 -2.46
N ARG A 421 -29.90 -16.50 -2.18
CA ARG A 421 -29.14 -16.79 -0.94
C ARG A 421 -27.69 -16.30 -1.08
N ASP A 422 -27.08 -15.92 0.03
CA ASP A 422 -25.68 -15.44 0.06
C ASP A 422 -24.66 -16.51 -0.29
N GLY A 423 -25.06 -17.78 -0.42
CA GLY A 423 -24.25 -18.88 -0.99
C GLY A 423 -24.51 -19.16 -2.48
N GLU A 424 -25.25 -18.31 -3.19
CA GLU A 424 -25.55 -18.47 -4.62
C GLU A 424 -24.66 -17.56 -5.48
N ALA A 425 -24.14 -18.08 -6.61
CA ALA A 425 -23.25 -17.32 -7.48
C ALA A 425 -23.91 -16.03 -8.05
N SER A 426 -25.22 -16.09 -8.33
CA SER A 426 -26.01 -14.95 -8.80
C SER A 426 -26.10 -13.82 -7.77
N PHE A 427 -26.16 -14.16 -6.47
CA PHE A 427 -26.12 -13.18 -5.39
C PHE A 427 -24.78 -12.47 -5.36
N HIS A 428 -23.69 -13.22 -5.40
CA HIS A 428 -22.35 -12.65 -5.39
C HIS A 428 -22.05 -11.76 -6.60
N LEU A 429 -22.47 -12.16 -7.80
CA LEU A 429 -22.36 -11.31 -8.99
C LEU A 429 -23.14 -9.99 -8.82
N ALA A 430 -24.37 -10.06 -8.30
CA ALA A 430 -25.20 -8.89 -8.06
C ALA A 430 -24.60 -7.95 -7.00
N ALA A 431 -24.08 -8.51 -5.89
CA ALA A 431 -23.37 -7.78 -4.86
C ALA A 431 -22.10 -7.09 -5.40
N ALA A 432 -21.33 -7.80 -6.24
CA ALA A 432 -20.14 -7.26 -6.85
C ALA A 432 -20.44 -6.09 -7.80
N ALA A 433 -21.46 -6.22 -8.65
CA ALA A 433 -21.88 -5.14 -9.55
C ALA A 433 -22.27 -3.88 -8.74
N LEU A 434 -23.08 -4.05 -7.70
CA LEU A 434 -23.48 -2.94 -6.83
C LEU A 434 -22.27 -2.26 -6.18
N LEU A 435 -21.32 -3.04 -5.65
CA LEU A 435 -20.12 -2.51 -5.01
C LEU A 435 -19.22 -1.77 -6.02
N ALA A 436 -19.04 -2.32 -7.22
CA ALA A 436 -18.25 -1.71 -8.28
C ALA A 436 -18.85 -0.36 -8.73
N ASP A 437 -20.17 -0.28 -8.89
CA ASP A 437 -20.88 0.97 -9.26
C ASP A 437 -20.70 2.09 -8.22
N HIS A 438 -20.34 1.74 -6.98
CA HIS A 438 -20.08 2.67 -5.88
C HIS A 438 -18.57 2.84 -5.59
N GLY A 439 -17.70 2.47 -6.52
CA GLY A 439 -16.24 2.62 -6.39
C GLY A 439 -15.60 1.65 -5.40
N ARG A 440 -16.30 0.60 -4.97
CA ARG A 440 -15.79 -0.45 -4.07
C ARG A 440 -15.37 -1.69 -4.86
N GLY A 441 -14.54 -1.48 -5.88
CA GLY A 441 -14.06 -2.54 -6.78
C GLY A 441 -13.12 -3.53 -6.09
N MET A 442 -12.02 -3.01 -5.52
CA MET A 442 -11.05 -3.79 -4.76
C MET A 442 -10.19 -2.90 -3.85
N SER A 443 -9.53 -3.52 -2.87
CA SER A 443 -8.50 -2.88 -2.05
C SER A 443 -7.12 -3.41 -2.45
N ALA A 444 -6.37 -2.60 -3.20
CA ALA A 444 -5.01 -2.96 -3.61
C ALA A 444 -4.15 -3.34 -2.40
N GLY A 445 -3.42 -4.44 -2.51
CA GLY A 445 -2.60 -4.94 -1.42
C GLY A 445 -3.38 -5.56 -0.25
N PHE A 446 -4.71 -5.71 -0.31
CA PHE A 446 -5.50 -6.36 0.75
C PHE A 446 -6.65 -7.22 0.20
N ASN A 447 -6.44 -8.53 0.17
CA ASN A 447 -7.50 -9.52 -0.05
C ASN A 447 -8.34 -9.68 1.23
N LYS A 448 -9.63 -9.32 1.14
CA LYS A 448 -10.58 -9.32 2.26
C LYS A 448 -11.36 -10.63 2.43
N ALA A 449 -11.08 -11.68 1.63
CA ALA A 449 -11.82 -12.94 1.69
C ALA A 449 -11.75 -13.64 3.05
N ARG A 450 -10.76 -13.29 3.90
CA ARG A 450 -10.63 -13.78 5.29
C ARG A 450 -11.26 -12.86 6.34
N SER A 451 -11.81 -11.73 5.92
CA SER A 451 -12.54 -10.77 6.77
C SER A 451 -14.06 -11.06 6.67
N PRO A 452 -14.87 -10.53 7.60
CA PRO A 452 -16.33 -10.71 7.56
C PRO A 452 -16.92 -10.33 6.19
N GLN A 453 -17.77 -11.17 5.61
CA GLN A 453 -18.30 -10.96 4.25
C GLN A 453 -18.94 -9.59 4.02
N PRO A 454 -19.67 -8.98 4.98
CA PRO A 454 -20.22 -7.62 4.80
C PRO A 454 -19.17 -6.53 4.50
N CYS A 455 -17.87 -6.78 4.75
CA CYS A 455 -16.79 -5.84 4.46
C CYS A 455 -16.08 -6.08 3.12
N TRP A 456 -16.43 -7.14 2.39
CA TRP A 456 -15.83 -7.49 1.10
C TRP A 456 -16.01 -6.37 0.07
N ASP A 457 -15.05 -6.28 -0.85
CA ASP A 457 -15.21 -5.46 -2.05
C ASP A 457 -15.74 -6.34 -3.20
N ALA A 458 -16.00 -5.73 -4.36
CA ALA A 458 -16.56 -6.45 -5.50
C ALA A 458 -15.71 -7.65 -5.92
N LEU A 459 -14.37 -7.52 -5.90
CA LEU A 459 -13.46 -8.59 -6.30
C LEU A 459 -13.61 -9.86 -5.43
N GLU A 460 -13.73 -9.74 -4.10
CA GLU A 460 -13.96 -10.92 -3.25
C GLU A 460 -15.29 -11.60 -3.57
N HIS A 461 -16.34 -10.84 -3.82
CA HIS A 461 -17.62 -11.41 -4.26
C HIS A 461 -17.49 -12.12 -5.61
N LEU A 462 -16.74 -11.59 -6.58
CA LEU A 462 -16.54 -12.23 -7.89
C LEU A 462 -15.71 -13.51 -7.81
N LEU A 463 -14.68 -13.52 -6.96
CA LEU A 463 -13.91 -14.73 -6.67
C LEU A 463 -14.81 -15.82 -6.09
N GLU A 464 -15.73 -15.47 -5.19
CA GLU A 464 -16.68 -16.43 -4.63
C GLU A 464 -17.75 -16.86 -5.64
N ALA A 465 -18.27 -15.94 -6.47
CA ALA A 465 -19.21 -16.25 -7.54
C ALA A 465 -18.64 -17.27 -8.52
N THR A 466 -17.40 -17.05 -8.97
CA THR A 466 -16.69 -17.94 -9.91
C THR A 466 -16.28 -19.27 -9.27
N ARG A 467 -16.09 -19.32 -7.95
CA ARG A 467 -15.88 -20.57 -7.20
C ARG A 467 -17.17 -21.40 -7.13
N LEU A 468 -18.31 -20.75 -6.88
CA LEU A 468 -19.62 -21.38 -6.77
C LEU A 468 -20.15 -21.85 -8.12
N ASP A 469 -20.01 -21.02 -9.15
CA ASP A 469 -20.37 -21.34 -10.53
C ASP A 469 -19.24 -20.92 -11.50
N PRO A 470 -18.33 -21.84 -11.83
CA PRO A 470 -17.25 -21.59 -12.79
C PRO A 470 -17.72 -21.27 -14.21
N THR A 471 -19.01 -21.46 -14.52
CA THR A 471 -19.61 -21.19 -15.84
C THR A 471 -20.29 -19.82 -15.93
N LEU A 472 -20.34 -19.07 -14.82
CA LEU A 472 -20.94 -17.74 -14.75
C LEU A 472 -20.06 -16.67 -15.43
N GLU A 473 -20.12 -16.59 -16.75
CA GLU A 473 -19.32 -15.69 -17.58
C GLU A 473 -19.31 -14.22 -17.12
N PRO A 474 -20.44 -13.59 -16.75
CA PRO A 474 -20.43 -12.18 -16.36
C PRO A 474 -19.55 -11.89 -15.14
N ALA A 475 -19.39 -12.86 -14.22
CA ALA A 475 -18.52 -12.71 -13.06
C ALA A 475 -17.04 -12.71 -13.46
N TRP A 476 -16.66 -13.59 -14.40
CA TRP A 476 -15.31 -13.59 -14.97
C TRP A 476 -15.01 -12.29 -15.71
N ARG A 477 -15.94 -11.80 -16.52
CA ARG A 477 -15.74 -10.54 -17.27
C ARG A 477 -15.60 -9.34 -16.34
N LEU A 478 -16.52 -9.17 -15.38
CA LEU A 478 -16.46 -8.05 -14.43
C LEU A 478 -15.20 -8.12 -13.55
N GLY A 479 -14.78 -9.33 -13.15
CA GLY A 479 -13.54 -9.51 -12.40
C GLY A 479 -12.31 -9.10 -13.21
N GLY A 480 -12.29 -9.46 -14.51
CA GLY A 480 -11.27 -8.99 -15.45
C GLY A 480 -11.22 -7.47 -15.55
N ASP A 481 -12.38 -6.82 -15.64
CA ASP A 481 -12.48 -5.35 -15.73
C ASP A 481 -11.91 -4.67 -14.48
N ILE A 482 -12.32 -5.10 -13.29
CA ILE A 482 -11.82 -4.56 -12.02
C ILE A 482 -10.31 -4.75 -11.90
N LEU A 483 -9.80 -5.95 -12.21
CA LEU A 483 -8.36 -6.25 -12.11
C LEU A 483 -7.53 -5.41 -13.09
N LEU A 484 -7.99 -5.27 -14.34
CA LEU A 484 -7.27 -4.53 -15.36
C LEU A 484 -7.23 -3.03 -15.04
N ASP A 485 -8.35 -2.47 -14.58
CA ASP A 485 -8.47 -1.05 -14.23
C ASP A 485 -7.66 -0.70 -12.96
N ASN A 486 -7.33 -1.70 -12.13
CA ASN A 486 -6.47 -1.57 -10.95
C ASN A 486 -5.01 -2.05 -11.18
N GLY A 487 -4.59 -2.19 -12.43
CA GLY A 487 -3.19 -2.46 -12.76
C GLY A 487 -2.72 -3.89 -12.49
N ALA A 488 -3.63 -4.87 -12.47
CA ALA A 488 -3.35 -6.31 -12.35
C ALA A 488 -3.63 -7.06 -13.67
N PRO A 489 -2.87 -6.78 -14.76
CA PRO A 489 -3.19 -7.27 -16.10
C PRO A 489 -3.01 -8.78 -16.25
N CYS A 490 -2.09 -9.41 -15.52
CA CYS A 490 -1.89 -10.86 -15.62
C CYS A 490 -3.09 -11.62 -15.04
N GLU A 491 -3.53 -11.22 -13.85
CA GLU A 491 -4.72 -11.76 -13.20
C GLU A 491 -5.96 -11.46 -14.06
N ALA A 492 -6.10 -10.24 -14.57
CA ALA A 492 -7.19 -9.89 -15.49
C ALA A 492 -7.21 -10.78 -16.74
N SER A 493 -6.04 -11.11 -17.31
CA SER A 493 -5.96 -11.97 -18.50
C SER A 493 -6.52 -13.37 -18.24
N MET A 494 -6.30 -13.93 -17.04
CA MET A 494 -6.87 -15.22 -16.65
C MET A 494 -8.40 -15.16 -16.58
N PHE A 495 -8.94 -14.07 -16.04
CA PHE A 495 -10.38 -13.83 -15.96
C PHE A 495 -11.01 -13.67 -17.35
N TYR A 496 -10.41 -12.86 -18.23
CA TYR A 496 -10.92 -12.69 -19.59
C TYR A 496 -10.79 -13.94 -20.45
N GLU A 497 -9.73 -14.72 -20.29
CA GLU A 497 -9.57 -16.01 -20.98
C GLU A 497 -10.71 -16.95 -20.62
N LYS A 498 -11.04 -17.05 -19.32
CA LYS A 498 -12.17 -17.86 -18.87
C LYS A 498 -13.51 -17.32 -19.38
N ALA A 499 -13.72 -16.01 -19.33
CA ALA A 499 -14.93 -15.37 -19.86
C ALA A 499 -15.10 -15.63 -21.37
N TRP A 500 -14.02 -15.51 -22.15
CA TRP A 500 -14.03 -15.73 -23.59
C TRP A 500 -14.29 -17.20 -23.96
N GLN A 501 -13.73 -18.16 -23.21
CA GLN A 501 -14.01 -19.58 -23.38
C GLN A 501 -15.49 -19.92 -23.17
N LEU A 502 -16.15 -19.25 -22.21
CA LEU A 502 -17.56 -19.47 -21.88
C LEU A 502 -18.50 -18.76 -22.88
N SER A 503 -18.16 -17.53 -23.28
CA SER A 503 -18.91 -16.74 -24.26
C SER A 503 -17.96 -15.97 -25.16
N PRO A 504 -17.61 -16.51 -26.35
CA PRO A 504 -16.71 -15.85 -27.29
C PRO A 504 -17.32 -14.54 -27.79
N ARG A 505 -16.84 -13.41 -27.26
CA ARG A 505 -17.24 -12.06 -27.68
C ARG A 505 -16.02 -11.27 -28.12
N ARG A 506 -16.19 -10.47 -29.19
CA ARG A 506 -15.12 -9.61 -29.72
C ARG A 506 -14.55 -8.67 -28.65
N GLN A 507 -15.41 -8.02 -27.87
CA GLN A 507 -15.00 -7.11 -26.81
C GLN A 507 -14.16 -7.81 -25.72
N THR A 508 -14.56 -9.01 -25.29
CA THR A 508 -13.80 -9.82 -24.31
C THR A 508 -12.44 -10.21 -24.87
N MET A 509 -12.37 -10.55 -26.16
CA MET A 509 -11.10 -10.83 -26.82
C MET A 509 -10.20 -9.58 -26.88
N GLU A 510 -10.72 -8.42 -27.26
CA GLU A 510 -9.94 -7.16 -27.27
C GLU A 510 -9.39 -6.83 -25.87
N ARG A 511 -10.19 -7.01 -24.81
CA ARG A 511 -9.73 -6.85 -23.42
C ARG A 511 -8.70 -7.90 -23.00
N LEU A 512 -8.85 -9.16 -23.41
CA LEU A 512 -7.87 -10.23 -23.18
C LEU A 512 -6.52 -9.92 -23.85
N ALA A 513 -6.54 -9.46 -25.10
CA ALA A 513 -5.33 -9.06 -25.83
C ALA A 513 -4.61 -7.93 -25.09
N LEU A 514 -5.35 -6.89 -24.68
CA LEU A 514 -4.80 -5.78 -23.91
C LEU A 514 -4.20 -6.23 -22.57
N ALA A 515 -4.89 -7.10 -21.85
CA ALA A 515 -4.41 -7.65 -20.58
C ALA A 515 -3.13 -8.49 -20.77
N ARG A 516 -3.08 -9.35 -21.80
CA ARG A 516 -1.88 -10.14 -22.14
C ARG A 516 -0.71 -9.26 -22.54
N GLN A 517 -0.96 -8.25 -23.38
CA GLN A 517 0.05 -7.28 -23.78
C GLN A 517 0.61 -6.56 -22.54
N ARG A 518 -0.23 -5.90 -21.72
CA ARG A 518 0.20 -5.21 -20.49
C ARG A 518 0.82 -6.13 -19.43
N GLY A 519 0.47 -7.42 -19.46
CA GLY A 519 1.02 -8.45 -18.57
C GLY A 519 2.31 -9.10 -19.07
N TYR A 520 2.85 -8.68 -20.22
CA TYR A 520 4.04 -9.30 -20.86
C TYR A 520 3.85 -10.79 -21.20
N LEU A 521 2.60 -11.18 -21.48
CA LEU A 521 2.20 -12.56 -21.82
C LEU A 521 2.01 -12.77 -23.33
N ALA A 522 2.15 -11.71 -24.14
CA ALA A 522 2.00 -11.74 -25.59
C ALA A 522 3.28 -12.16 -26.32
#